data_AF-A0A1J7IND5-F1
#
_entry.id   AF-A0A1J7IND5-F1
#
_cell.length_a   1.000
_cell.length_b   1.000
_cell.length_c   1.000
_cell.angle_alpha   90.00
_cell.angle_beta   90.00
_cell.angle_gamma   90.00
#
_symmetry.space_group_name_H-M   'P 1'
#
loop_
_entity.id
_entity.type
_entity.pdbx_description
1 polymer ?
#
loop_
_entity_poly.entity_id
_entity_poly.type
_entity_poly.pdbx_seq_one_letter_code
_entity_poly.pdbx_strand_id
1 'polypeptide(L)'
;MPLSGQIDPGEINPIKPSQRRRSTSPIFEQDREDPVSAEVQPVPRDGSFATPEVGALGPWSRVMSTVCHHARYNAIFRLNIKSVMEIDGSFDASIMFEKLLSSLQYLHGQDTSQNITDDVVSILRRWLSQPLLVSDSDILKILRFEESHKDSPPLTSGVVCYFRSWSVPMWQFKAIIEDLSSQGQPEEDINGWRDALRSGFDDQSVITVRYVGRTCAPNNPWRRYLCKPPRPNSLLGAFLTTIHRLFPEAAKSHRIFSITRSCIPDLSTGNQQSARLYRKAFQTLGDLSERAWIGFFWLSDPAEQTARRESGQIVRHVNGLFEDWWDGTRRSVWKDIDRAASATYQPYIDSTIQQAVAKQINGTSIVAICGLEPPWQTVMDGSHLLSGNRATGEFIRNILLSMAQLEENAEADHSSLKTFEDLISFNQLYNWPNVEAQQRQPSRGSINSWLASVKPLVVATLGNKVAGWVCNQQVKPLQNCLAEAGVARIVIAPAEHPTTIVIPHLHPGFNARTSQSLAQLKVYWYSWVATWVHIDVAVRMLRFPRTTTTDRLDLCREVIDNATAILEGTEFFSVFSALKNQVSLEWSSSDLRRITTISATPSDESLLRE
;
A
#
# COMPACT_ATOMS: atom_id res chain seq x y z
N MET A 1 -4.38 -49.25 57.60
CA MET A 1 -3.14 -49.68 56.93
C MET A 1 -2.92 -48.84 55.68
N PRO A 2 -2.02 -47.87 55.70
CA PRO A 2 -1.46 -47.26 54.49
C PRO A 2 -0.05 -47.78 54.23
N LEU A 3 0.31 -47.98 52.97
CA LEU A 3 1.67 -48.34 52.55
C LEU A 3 2.41 -47.11 52.02
N SER A 4 3.61 -46.93 52.55
CA SER A 4 4.61 -45.90 52.32
C SER A 4 5.39 -46.11 51.02
N GLY A 5 5.71 -45.01 50.33
CA GLY A 5 6.75 -44.94 49.31
C GLY A 5 7.59 -43.67 49.51
N GLN A 6 8.85 -43.85 49.89
CA GLN A 6 9.88 -42.80 49.99
C GLN A 6 10.49 -42.52 48.60
N ILE A 7 10.81 -41.25 48.34
CA ILE A 7 11.70 -40.81 47.24
C ILE A 7 12.77 -39.91 47.86
N ASP A 8 14.03 -40.26 47.64
CA ASP A 8 15.24 -39.50 47.98
C ASP A 8 15.48 -38.32 47.01
N PRO A 9 15.98 -37.16 47.48
CA PRO A 9 16.49 -36.10 46.63
C PRO A 9 18.03 -36.14 46.52
N GLY A 10 18.52 -36.16 45.28
CA GLY A 10 19.94 -36.13 44.93
C GLY A 10 20.59 -34.74 44.99
N GLU A 11 21.89 -34.78 45.27
CA GLU A 11 22.84 -33.73 45.68
C GLU A 11 23.04 -32.54 44.72
N ILE A 12 23.29 -31.37 45.33
CA ILE A 12 23.78 -30.13 44.71
C ILE A 12 25.25 -29.95 45.13
N ASN A 13 26.15 -29.74 44.16
CA ASN A 13 27.55 -29.34 44.42
C ASN A 13 27.82 -27.90 43.93
N PRO A 14 28.55 -27.06 44.70
CA PRO A 14 28.80 -25.66 44.34
C PRO A 14 30.19 -25.45 43.73
N ILE A 15 30.32 -24.48 42.81
CA ILE A 15 31.62 -23.96 42.34
C ILE A 15 31.75 -22.48 42.74
N LYS A 16 32.88 -22.17 43.38
CA LYS A 16 33.29 -20.85 43.90
C LYS A 16 33.95 -19.96 42.81
N PRO A 17 34.04 -18.63 43.02
CA PRO A 17 34.57 -17.65 42.07
C PRO A 17 36.01 -17.18 42.37
N SER A 18 36.73 -16.71 41.33
CA SER A 18 37.97 -15.91 41.42
C SER A 18 37.92 -14.79 40.36
N GLN A 19 37.75 -13.53 40.76
CA GLN A 19 38.76 -12.49 41.04
C GLN A 19 39.60 -11.95 39.85
N ARG A 20 39.29 -10.68 39.51
CA ARG A 20 40.18 -9.49 39.34
C ARG A 20 41.26 -9.47 38.23
N ARG A 21 41.14 -8.48 37.31
CA ARG A 21 41.82 -7.13 37.27
C ARG A 21 42.28 -6.68 35.86
N ARG A 22 41.81 -5.48 35.48
CA ARG A 22 42.48 -4.28 34.89
C ARG A 22 43.23 -4.30 33.53
N SER A 23 42.80 -3.34 32.68
CA SER A 23 43.54 -2.33 31.85
C SER A 23 44.54 -2.84 30.80
N THR A 24 44.62 -2.38 29.54
CA THR A 24 44.73 -1.02 28.97
C THR A 24 44.62 -1.12 27.42
N SER A 25 44.14 -0.08 26.73
CA SER A 25 44.33 0.16 25.27
C SER A 25 45.77 0.67 24.97
N PRO A 26 46.19 1.09 23.74
CA PRO A 26 45.81 0.78 22.34
C PRO A 26 47.07 0.56 21.42
N ILE A 27 46.90 0.62 20.07
CA ILE A 27 47.85 1.13 19.02
C ILE A 27 48.54 0.12 18.04
N PHE A 28 48.18 0.31 16.76
CA PHE A 28 48.86 0.17 15.44
C PHE A 28 49.06 -1.19 14.72
N GLU A 29 48.39 -1.25 13.56
CA GLU A 29 48.77 -1.95 12.32
C GLU A 29 49.92 -1.26 11.59
N GLN A 30 50.75 -2.04 10.88
CA GLN A 30 51.41 -1.61 9.65
C GLN A 30 51.74 -2.77 8.70
N ASP A 31 51.41 -2.54 7.43
CA ASP A 31 52.08 -2.94 6.18
C ASP A 31 51.90 -4.33 5.50
N ARG A 32 51.27 -4.22 4.30
CA ARG A 32 51.69 -4.64 2.94
C ARG A 32 51.97 -6.12 2.61
N GLU A 33 51.32 -6.63 1.56
CA GLU A 33 51.87 -6.88 0.19
C GLU A 33 50.93 -7.83 -0.61
N ASP A 34 50.47 -7.38 -1.80
CA ASP A 34 49.99 -8.20 -2.94
C ASP A 34 51.21 -8.79 -3.72
N PRO A 35 51.10 -9.59 -4.82
CA PRO A 35 49.99 -10.30 -5.49
C PRO A 35 50.34 -11.77 -5.92
N VAL A 36 49.47 -12.45 -6.68
CA VAL A 36 49.74 -13.06 -8.03
C VAL A 36 48.78 -14.22 -8.40
N SER A 37 48.07 -14.00 -9.51
CA SER A 37 47.38 -14.86 -10.51
C SER A 37 47.28 -16.39 -10.39
N ALA A 38 46.14 -16.94 -10.85
CA ALA A 38 46.10 -17.87 -12.00
C ALA A 38 44.66 -18.12 -12.50
N GLU A 39 44.49 -18.07 -13.82
CA GLU A 39 43.29 -18.28 -14.61
C GLU A 39 43.38 -19.68 -15.26
N VAL A 40 42.32 -20.50 -15.25
CA VAL A 40 42.17 -21.67 -16.14
C VAL A 40 40.69 -21.93 -16.47
N GLN A 41 40.36 -21.88 -17.77
CA GLN A 41 39.10 -22.35 -18.37
C GLN A 41 39.08 -23.86 -18.61
N PRO A 42 37.91 -24.45 -18.89
CA PRO A 42 37.84 -25.26 -20.11
C PRO A 42 36.53 -25.14 -20.93
N VAL A 43 36.67 -25.52 -22.21
CA VAL A 43 35.67 -25.48 -23.30
C VAL A 43 35.18 -26.94 -23.62
N PRO A 44 34.42 -27.24 -24.70
CA PRO A 44 33.03 -27.73 -24.70
C PRO A 44 32.86 -29.18 -25.26
N ARG A 45 31.62 -29.68 -25.39
CA ARG A 45 31.04 -30.21 -26.67
C ARG A 45 29.68 -30.93 -26.54
N ASP A 46 28.84 -30.57 -27.51
CA ASP A 46 27.74 -31.23 -28.25
C ASP A 46 27.27 -32.67 -27.96
N GLY A 47 25.96 -32.87 -28.16
CA GLY A 47 25.34 -34.15 -28.50
C GLY A 47 23.84 -34.02 -28.76
N SER A 48 23.42 -34.13 -30.01
CA SER A 48 22.03 -33.96 -30.47
C SER A 48 21.36 -35.29 -30.90
N PHE A 49 20.04 -35.30 -30.72
CA PHE A 49 18.94 -36.11 -31.30
C PHE A 49 18.99 -37.64 -31.47
N ALA A 50 17.96 -38.28 -30.90
CA ALA A 50 17.16 -39.31 -31.58
C ALA A 50 15.70 -39.27 -31.07
N THR A 51 14.73 -39.26 -31.99
CA THR A 51 13.28 -39.41 -31.75
C THR A 51 12.86 -40.88 -31.83
N PRO A 52 11.79 -41.27 -31.11
CA PRO A 52 10.87 -42.25 -31.67
C PRO A 52 9.39 -41.84 -31.55
N GLU A 53 8.75 -41.99 -32.72
CA GLU A 53 7.40 -42.47 -33.04
C GLU A 53 6.17 -42.11 -32.20
N VAL A 54 5.20 -41.61 -32.96
CA VAL A 54 3.84 -41.22 -32.60
C VAL A 54 2.96 -42.46 -32.50
N GLY A 55 2.43 -42.71 -31.30
CA GLY A 55 1.39 -43.73 -31.11
C GLY A 55 0.84 -43.76 -29.69
N ALA A 56 -0.05 -42.81 -29.35
CA ALA A 56 -1.12 -42.95 -28.34
C ALA A 56 -1.77 -41.58 -27.99
N LEU A 57 -2.71 -41.10 -28.81
CA LEU A 57 -3.51 -39.89 -28.51
C LEU A 57 -4.80 -40.16 -27.69
N GLY A 58 -4.88 -41.28 -26.97
CA GLY A 58 -6.05 -41.63 -26.15
C GLY A 58 -6.19 -40.81 -24.85
N PRO A 59 -5.12 -40.62 -24.05
CA PRO A 59 -5.18 -39.81 -22.82
C PRO A 59 -4.98 -38.30 -23.08
N TRP A 60 -4.22 -37.96 -24.13
CA TRP A 60 -3.88 -36.57 -24.47
C TRP A 60 -5.07 -35.74 -24.95
N SER A 61 -6.09 -36.34 -25.56
CA SER A 61 -7.31 -35.62 -25.96
C SER A 61 -8.19 -35.21 -24.77
N ARG A 62 -8.23 -36.03 -23.69
CA ARG A 62 -8.90 -35.67 -22.43
C ARG A 62 -8.10 -34.66 -21.62
N VAL A 63 -6.77 -34.78 -21.61
CA VAL A 63 -5.88 -33.79 -21.00
C VAL A 63 -6.01 -32.45 -21.72
N MET A 64 -5.95 -32.41 -23.04
CA MET A 64 -6.14 -31.18 -23.81
C MET A 64 -7.57 -30.67 -23.76
N SER A 65 -8.61 -31.51 -23.67
CA SER A 65 -9.98 -31.04 -23.46
C SER A 65 -10.16 -30.38 -22.09
N THR A 66 -9.72 -31.02 -21.00
CA THR A 66 -9.82 -30.46 -19.64
C THR A 66 -8.89 -29.27 -19.44
N VAL A 67 -7.67 -29.30 -19.99
CA VAL A 67 -6.72 -28.18 -19.99
C VAL A 67 -7.22 -27.05 -20.88
N CYS A 68 -7.81 -27.28 -22.05
CA CYS A 68 -8.43 -26.24 -22.87
C CYS A 68 -9.75 -25.73 -22.26
N HIS A 69 -10.50 -26.52 -21.49
CA HIS A 69 -11.70 -26.06 -20.79
C HIS A 69 -11.35 -25.22 -19.54
N HIS A 70 -10.33 -25.62 -18.77
CA HIS A 70 -9.80 -24.84 -17.64
C HIS A 70 -8.92 -23.66 -18.07
N ALA A 71 -8.14 -23.79 -19.15
CA ALA A 71 -7.45 -22.68 -19.78
C ALA A 71 -8.43 -21.77 -20.52
N ARG A 72 -9.60 -22.23 -21.00
CA ARG A 72 -10.70 -21.35 -21.39
C ARG A 72 -11.33 -20.68 -20.18
N TYR A 73 -11.52 -21.34 -19.04
CA TYR A 73 -12.00 -20.68 -17.82
C TYR A 73 -11.02 -19.60 -17.33
N ASN A 74 -9.72 -19.94 -17.24
CA ASN A 74 -8.65 -19.02 -16.85
C ASN A 74 -8.33 -17.98 -17.92
N ALA A 75 -8.42 -18.29 -19.21
CA ALA A 75 -8.24 -17.34 -20.30
C ALA A 75 -9.48 -16.50 -20.50
N ILE A 76 -10.72 -16.96 -20.27
CA ILE A 76 -11.91 -16.10 -20.24
C ILE A 76 -11.81 -15.17 -19.04
N PHE A 77 -11.38 -15.63 -17.86
CA PHE A 77 -11.19 -14.76 -16.69
C PHE A 77 -9.99 -13.81 -16.83
N ARG A 78 -8.84 -14.28 -17.32
CA ARG A 78 -7.64 -13.44 -17.58
C ARG A 78 -7.79 -12.57 -18.82
N LEU A 79 -8.38 -13.04 -19.93
CA LEU A 79 -8.70 -12.20 -21.10
C LEU A 79 -9.80 -11.23 -20.76
N ASN A 80 -10.80 -11.54 -19.92
CA ASN A 80 -11.80 -10.54 -19.54
C ASN A 80 -11.21 -9.44 -18.66
N ILE A 81 -10.34 -9.77 -17.70
CA ILE A 81 -9.65 -8.74 -16.92
C ILE A 81 -8.62 -7.98 -17.79
N LYS A 82 -7.83 -8.68 -18.61
CA LYS A 82 -6.77 -8.09 -19.43
C LYS A 82 -7.30 -7.29 -20.64
N SER A 83 -8.33 -7.75 -21.34
CA SER A 83 -8.97 -7.01 -22.45
C SER A 83 -9.85 -5.86 -21.99
N VAL A 84 -10.36 -5.84 -20.75
CA VAL A 84 -10.99 -4.64 -20.17
C VAL A 84 -9.93 -3.60 -19.81
N MET A 85 -8.73 -4.03 -19.40
CA MET A 85 -7.64 -3.12 -19.05
C MET A 85 -6.81 -2.62 -20.26
N GLU A 86 -6.72 -3.38 -21.36
CA GLU A 86 -5.91 -3.02 -22.54
C GLU A 86 -6.65 -2.17 -23.58
N ILE A 87 -7.99 -2.06 -23.52
CA ILE A 87 -8.76 -1.39 -24.58
C ILE A 87 -8.89 0.13 -24.39
N ASP A 88 -8.88 0.70 -23.16
CA ASP A 88 -9.03 2.16 -23.00
C ASP A 88 -8.46 2.82 -21.73
N GLY A 89 -7.71 2.12 -20.88
CA GLY A 89 -7.13 2.74 -19.66
C GLY A 89 -8.13 3.26 -18.61
N SER A 90 -9.44 3.17 -18.88
CA SER A 90 -10.53 3.38 -17.93
C SER A 90 -11.29 2.08 -17.71
N PHE A 91 -11.57 1.75 -16.45
CA PHE A 91 -12.29 0.55 -16.08
C PHE A 91 -13.80 0.82 -16.04
N ASP A 92 -14.57 0.16 -16.90
CA ASP A 92 -16.02 0.15 -16.85
C ASP A 92 -16.52 -1.13 -16.18
N ALA A 93 -17.05 -1.00 -14.95
CA ALA A 93 -17.66 -2.10 -14.20
C ALA A 93 -18.78 -2.80 -14.97
N SER A 94 -19.44 -2.08 -15.89
CA SER A 94 -20.47 -2.61 -16.79
C SER A 94 -19.88 -3.63 -17.76
N ILE A 95 -18.67 -3.44 -18.28
CA ILE A 95 -18.02 -4.38 -19.21
C ILE A 95 -17.60 -5.66 -18.48
N MET A 96 -17.08 -5.55 -17.25
CA MET A 96 -16.77 -6.73 -16.42
C MET A 96 -18.06 -7.50 -16.11
N PHE A 97 -19.14 -6.79 -15.76
CA PHE A 97 -20.45 -7.36 -15.51
C PHE A 97 -20.96 -8.13 -16.74
N GLU A 98 -20.95 -7.52 -17.93
CA GLU A 98 -21.40 -8.16 -19.19
C GLU A 98 -20.55 -9.39 -19.56
N LYS A 99 -19.23 -9.33 -19.32
CA LYS A 99 -18.31 -10.45 -19.56
C LYS A 99 -18.52 -11.59 -18.58
N LEU A 100 -18.77 -11.28 -17.31
CA LEU A 100 -19.14 -12.25 -16.29
C LEU A 100 -20.49 -12.89 -16.61
N LEU A 101 -21.46 -12.08 -17.02
CA LEU A 101 -22.78 -12.52 -17.46
C LEU A 101 -22.69 -13.47 -18.65
N SER A 102 -21.92 -13.10 -19.68
CA SER A 102 -21.65 -13.92 -20.86
C SER A 102 -20.97 -15.25 -20.49
N SER A 103 -20.05 -15.22 -19.53
CA SER A 103 -19.38 -16.43 -19.02
C SER A 103 -20.38 -17.33 -18.28
N LEU A 104 -21.28 -16.75 -17.48
CA LEU A 104 -22.33 -17.50 -16.79
C LEU A 104 -23.36 -18.07 -17.76
N GLN A 105 -23.74 -17.36 -18.82
CA GLN A 105 -24.59 -17.88 -19.90
C GLN A 105 -23.95 -19.12 -20.54
N TYR A 106 -22.65 -19.03 -20.87
CA TYR A 106 -21.90 -20.15 -21.42
C TYR A 106 -21.83 -21.35 -20.45
N LEU A 107 -21.66 -21.08 -19.15
CA LEU A 107 -21.57 -22.12 -18.12
C LEU A 107 -22.89 -22.83 -17.86
N HIS A 108 -24.02 -22.15 -17.97
CA HIS A 108 -25.31 -22.81 -17.82
C HIS A 108 -25.61 -23.77 -18.98
N GLY A 109 -24.85 -23.70 -20.08
CA GLY A 109 -24.89 -24.62 -21.21
C GLY A 109 -26.00 -24.28 -22.21
N GLN A 110 -25.89 -24.81 -23.43
CA GLN A 110 -26.86 -24.66 -24.53
C GLN A 110 -28.24 -25.30 -24.27
N ASP A 111 -28.59 -25.61 -23.02
CA ASP A 111 -29.97 -25.88 -22.63
C ASP A 111 -30.72 -24.55 -22.68
N THR A 112 -31.22 -24.26 -23.88
CA THR A 112 -31.82 -23.01 -24.39
C THR A 112 -33.10 -22.55 -23.68
N SER A 113 -33.37 -22.99 -22.46
CA SER A 113 -34.61 -22.67 -21.74
C SER A 113 -34.43 -21.93 -20.40
N GLN A 114 -33.22 -21.84 -19.83
CA GLN A 114 -32.99 -20.99 -18.66
C GLN A 114 -32.38 -19.65 -19.09
N ASN A 115 -33.24 -18.75 -19.54
CA ASN A 115 -32.89 -17.34 -19.67
C ASN A 115 -32.34 -16.87 -18.32
N ILE A 116 -31.17 -16.22 -18.34
CA ILE A 116 -30.69 -15.49 -17.17
C ILE A 116 -31.79 -14.49 -16.79
N THR A 117 -32.34 -14.66 -15.60
CA THR A 117 -33.41 -13.81 -15.11
C THR A 117 -32.82 -12.50 -14.59
N ASP A 118 -33.63 -11.44 -14.57
CA ASP A 118 -33.26 -10.16 -13.94
C ASP A 118 -32.85 -10.33 -12.46
N ASP A 119 -33.36 -11.37 -11.79
CA ASP A 119 -32.96 -11.75 -10.43
C ASP A 119 -31.46 -12.14 -10.37
N VAL A 120 -30.98 -12.97 -11.29
CA VAL A 120 -29.56 -13.38 -11.36
C VAL A 120 -28.65 -12.18 -11.64
N VAL A 121 -29.06 -11.30 -12.56
CA VAL A 121 -28.36 -10.03 -12.86
C VAL A 121 -28.27 -9.16 -11.61
N SER A 122 -29.40 -8.99 -10.90
CA SER A 122 -29.48 -8.20 -9.67
C SER A 122 -28.58 -8.76 -8.57
N ILE A 123 -28.59 -10.09 -8.36
CA ILE A 123 -27.71 -10.74 -7.38
C ILE A 123 -26.25 -10.53 -7.76
N LEU A 124 -25.88 -10.69 -9.03
CA LEU A 124 -24.51 -10.48 -9.50
C LEU A 124 -24.04 -9.05 -9.25
N ARG A 125 -24.88 -8.04 -9.54
CA ARG A 125 -24.56 -6.63 -9.25
C ARG A 125 -24.34 -6.42 -7.75
N ARG A 126 -25.27 -6.88 -6.92
CA ARG A 126 -25.13 -6.80 -5.45
C ARG A 126 -23.88 -7.52 -4.96
N TRP A 127 -23.53 -8.65 -5.56
CA TRP A 127 -22.36 -9.42 -5.17
C TRP A 127 -21.06 -8.72 -5.54
N LEU A 128 -20.99 -8.05 -6.69
CA LEU A 128 -19.84 -7.25 -7.10
C LEU A 128 -19.69 -5.97 -6.27
N SER A 129 -20.79 -5.34 -5.86
CA SER A 129 -20.75 -4.10 -5.07
C SER A 129 -20.62 -4.35 -3.56
N GLN A 130 -21.27 -5.40 -3.05
CA GLN A 130 -21.49 -5.65 -1.62
C GLN A 130 -21.49 -7.16 -1.33
N PRO A 131 -20.36 -7.86 -1.51
CA PRO A 131 -20.31 -9.32 -1.47
C PRO A 131 -20.74 -9.95 -0.14
N LEU A 132 -20.57 -9.20 0.96
CA LEU A 132 -20.95 -9.61 2.30
C LEU A 132 -22.47 -9.65 2.53
N LEU A 133 -23.27 -8.93 1.74
CA LEU A 133 -24.74 -8.90 1.88
C LEU A 133 -25.46 -9.91 1.01
N VAL A 134 -24.75 -10.56 0.10
CA VAL A 134 -25.36 -11.59 -0.73
C VAL A 134 -25.44 -12.87 0.08
N SER A 135 -26.65 -13.42 0.21
CA SER A 135 -26.93 -14.64 0.96
C SER A 135 -26.41 -15.90 0.23
N ASP A 136 -26.25 -17.01 0.95
CA ASP A 136 -25.89 -18.28 0.30
C ASP A 136 -26.95 -18.74 -0.70
N SER A 137 -28.24 -18.56 -0.39
CA SER A 137 -29.33 -18.88 -1.33
C SER A 137 -29.23 -18.09 -2.63
N ASP A 138 -28.82 -16.83 -2.54
CA ASP A 138 -28.66 -15.98 -3.72
C ASP A 138 -27.43 -16.40 -4.54
N ILE A 139 -26.30 -16.67 -3.91
CA ILE A 139 -25.11 -17.15 -4.64
C ILE A 139 -25.37 -18.51 -5.29
N LEU A 140 -26.12 -19.40 -4.63
CA LEU A 140 -26.51 -20.71 -5.19
C LEU A 140 -27.35 -20.60 -6.48
N LYS A 141 -28.06 -19.49 -6.71
CA LYS A 141 -28.77 -19.23 -7.97
C LYS A 141 -27.82 -18.87 -9.11
N ILE A 142 -26.67 -18.28 -8.80
CA ILE A 142 -25.65 -17.87 -9.79
C ILE A 142 -24.69 -19.03 -10.06
N LEU A 143 -24.29 -19.73 -9.01
CA LEU A 143 -23.20 -20.69 -9.02
C LEU A 143 -23.71 -22.05 -8.59
N ARG A 144 -23.38 -23.07 -9.39
CA ARG A 144 -23.71 -24.45 -9.08
C ARG A 144 -22.79 -24.96 -7.98
N PHE A 145 -23.29 -24.93 -6.74
CA PHE A 145 -22.64 -25.53 -5.59
C PHE A 145 -23.49 -26.65 -5.01
N GLU A 146 -22.80 -27.57 -4.35
CA GLU A 146 -23.42 -28.66 -3.61
C GLU A 146 -23.03 -28.54 -2.14
N GLU A 147 -24.02 -28.54 -1.26
CA GLU A 147 -23.75 -28.53 0.17
C GLU A 147 -23.09 -29.85 0.59
N SER A 148 -21.96 -29.74 1.28
CA SER A 148 -21.20 -30.87 1.81
C SER A 148 -21.50 -31.04 3.29
N HIS A 149 -22.06 -32.20 3.63
CA HIS A 149 -22.42 -32.63 4.98
C HIS A 149 -21.69 -33.92 5.36
N LYS A 150 -21.95 -34.42 6.56
CA LYS A 150 -21.33 -35.63 7.12
C LYS A 150 -21.48 -36.86 6.22
N ASP A 151 -22.63 -36.99 5.57
CA ASP A 151 -22.98 -38.14 4.73
C ASP A 151 -22.64 -37.93 3.26
N SER A 152 -22.10 -36.76 2.88
CA SER A 152 -21.60 -36.56 1.53
C SER A 152 -20.51 -37.58 1.22
N PRO A 153 -20.46 -38.12 -0.02
CA PRO A 153 -19.46 -39.10 -0.38
C PRO A 153 -18.04 -38.51 -0.27
N PRO A 154 -17.02 -39.33 0.04
CA PRO A 154 -15.63 -38.90 -0.10
C PRO A 154 -15.32 -38.60 -1.56
N LEU A 155 -14.34 -37.73 -1.80
CA LEU A 155 -13.81 -37.56 -3.15
C LEU A 155 -13.12 -38.86 -3.57
N THR A 156 -13.52 -39.40 -4.72
CA THR A 156 -12.95 -40.62 -5.28
C THR A 156 -11.55 -40.39 -5.82
N SER A 157 -11.31 -39.22 -6.43
CA SER A 157 -10.00 -38.74 -6.86
C SER A 157 -10.01 -37.22 -6.96
N GLY A 158 -8.83 -36.61 -7.08
CA GLY A 158 -8.72 -35.20 -7.43
C GLY A 158 -8.73 -34.21 -6.26
N VAL A 159 -8.79 -32.93 -6.62
CA VAL A 159 -8.85 -31.76 -5.73
C VAL A 159 -10.11 -30.98 -6.08
N VAL A 160 -10.81 -30.50 -5.07
CA VAL A 160 -11.98 -29.62 -5.24
C VAL A 160 -11.81 -28.39 -4.35
N CYS A 161 -12.21 -27.23 -4.87
CA CYS A 161 -12.39 -26.03 -4.08
C CYS A 161 -13.75 -26.08 -3.38
N TYR A 162 -13.83 -25.48 -2.22
CA TYR A 162 -15.05 -25.35 -1.45
C TYR A 162 -15.06 -23.97 -0.80
N PHE A 163 -16.22 -23.53 -0.34
CA PHE A 163 -16.28 -22.44 0.63
C PHE A 163 -17.04 -22.85 1.88
N ARG A 164 -16.72 -22.15 2.96
CA ARG A 164 -17.48 -22.17 4.21
C ARG A 164 -18.14 -20.81 4.37
N SER A 165 -19.37 -20.79 4.83
CA SER A 165 -20.10 -19.56 5.05
C SER A 165 -20.63 -19.49 6.49
N TRP A 166 -20.63 -18.28 7.04
CA TRP A 166 -21.25 -17.93 8.31
C TRP A 166 -22.20 -16.78 8.07
N SER A 167 -23.48 -16.96 8.36
CA SER A 167 -24.46 -15.89 8.32
C SER A 167 -24.67 -15.34 9.71
N VAL A 168 -24.40 -14.05 9.89
CA VAL A 168 -24.48 -13.35 11.17
C VAL A 168 -25.19 -12.01 11.00
N PRO A 169 -26.01 -11.57 11.98
CA PRO A 169 -26.46 -10.18 12.01
C PRO A 169 -25.29 -9.20 12.03
N MET A 170 -25.50 -8.03 11.44
CA MET A 170 -24.48 -6.98 11.30
C MET A 170 -23.87 -6.60 12.65
N TRP A 171 -24.68 -6.46 13.70
CA TRP A 171 -24.18 -6.15 15.04
C TRP A 171 -23.22 -7.22 15.59
N GLN A 172 -23.43 -8.51 15.28
CA GLN A 172 -22.50 -9.57 15.67
C GLN A 172 -21.19 -9.44 14.89
N PHE A 173 -21.27 -9.10 13.60
CA PHE A 173 -20.10 -8.91 12.76
C PHE A 173 -19.25 -7.72 13.23
N LYS A 174 -19.88 -6.61 13.63
CA LYS A 174 -19.22 -5.45 14.27
C LYS A 174 -18.42 -5.87 15.49
N ALA A 175 -19.06 -6.60 16.42
CA ALA A 175 -18.40 -7.10 17.63
C ALA A 175 -17.24 -8.07 17.33
N ILE A 176 -17.35 -8.90 16.28
CA ILE A 176 -16.24 -9.76 15.83
C ILE A 176 -15.05 -8.92 15.37
N ILE A 177 -15.27 -7.87 14.57
CA ILE A 177 -14.20 -7.02 14.03
C ILE A 177 -13.49 -6.24 15.15
N GLU A 178 -14.27 -5.66 16.08
CA GLU A 178 -13.73 -4.95 17.24
C GLU A 178 -12.84 -5.87 18.08
N ASP A 179 -13.30 -7.10 18.30
CA ASP A 179 -12.55 -8.07 19.07
C ASP A 179 -11.27 -8.53 18.35
N LEU A 180 -11.31 -8.77 17.04
CA LEU A 180 -10.12 -9.09 16.24
C LEU A 180 -9.08 -7.95 16.28
N SER A 181 -9.54 -6.70 16.18
CA SER A 181 -8.68 -5.52 16.32
C SER A 181 -8.04 -5.45 17.71
N SER A 182 -8.81 -5.71 18.77
CA SER A 182 -8.30 -5.74 20.16
C SER A 182 -7.26 -6.84 20.40
N GLN A 183 -7.33 -7.95 19.66
CA GLN A 183 -6.34 -9.03 19.67
C GLN A 183 -5.08 -8.73 18.85
N GLY A 184 -4.98 -7.53 18.23
CA GLY A 184 -3.82 -7.13 17.44
C GLY A 184 -3.74 -7.80 16.07
N GLN A 185 -4.87 -8.23 15.49
CA GLN A 185 -4.87 -8.64 14.08
C GLN A 185 -4.49 -7.46 13.17
N PRO A 186 -3.74 -7.68 12.07
CA PRO A 186 -3.34 -6.60 11.17
C PRO A 186 -4.55 -5.82 10.66
N GLU A 187 -4.51 -4.50 10.82
CA GLU A 187 -5.61 -3.61 10.42
C GLU A 187 -5.94 -3.73 8.92
N GLU A 188 -4.94 -3.97 8.08
CA GLU A 188 -5.11 -4.21 6.64
C GLU A 188 -6.02 -5.40 6.29
N ASP A 189 -6.02 -6.43 7.14
CA ASP A 189 -6.82 -7.65 6.93
C ASP A 189 -8.30 -7.45 7.30
N ILE A 190 -8.58 -6.55 8.25
CA ILE A 190 -9.93 -6.28 8.78
C ILE A 190 -10.55 -4.97 8.26
N ASN A 191 -9.76 -4.09 7.64
CA ASN A 191 -10.25 -2.81 7.09
C ASN A 191 -11.32 -3.00 6.02
N GLY A 192 -11.14 -3.96 5.11
CA GLY A 192 -12.17 -4.27 4.11
C GLY A 192 -13.50 -4.70 4.73
N TRP A 193 -13.48 -5.29 5.93
CA TRP A 193 -14.70 -5.62 6.68
C TRP A 193 -15.32 -4.37 7.33
N ARG A 194 -14.51 -3.45 7.88
CA ARG A 194 -15.00 -2.18 8.42
C ARG A 194 -15.61 -1.28 7.35
N ASP A 195 -15.02 -1.23 6.16
CA ASP A 195 -15.56 -0.42 5.07
C ASP A 195 -16.94 -0.93 4.63
N ALA A 196 -17.17 -2.25 4.67
CA ALA A 196 -18.50 -2.81 4.47
C ALA A 196 -19.49 -2.41 5.58
N LEU A 197 -19.05 -2.25 6.84
CA LEU A 197 -19.90 -1.75 7.94
C LEU A 197 -20.31 -0.29 7.74
N ARG A 198 -19.43 0.53 7.15
CA ARG A 198 -19.65 1.97 6.94
C ARG A 198 -20.70 2.30 5.89
N SER A 199 -21.11 1.32 5.09
CA SER A 199 -22.09 1.51 4.01
C SER A 199 -23.54 1.72 4.50
N GLY A 200 -23.76 1.97 5.81
CA GLY A 200 -25.03 2.46 6.35
C GLY A 200 -26.12 1.41 6.51
N PHE A 201 -25.77 0.13 6.64
CA PHE A 201 -26.76 -0.94 6.81
C PHE A 201 -27.30 -0.99 8.25
N ASP A 202 -28.57 -1.40 8.36
CA ASP A 202 -29.21 -1.64 9.65
C ASP A 202 -28.50 -2.75 10.43
N ASP A 203 -28.48 -2.65 11.75
CA ASP A 203 -27.83 -3.60 12.65
C ASP A 203 -28.45 -5.01 12.57
N GLN A 204 -29.71 -5.12 12.13
CA GLN A 204 -30.38 -6.40 11.91
C GLN A 204 -30.10 -7.03 10.54
N SER A 205 -29.42 -6.30 9.64
CA SER A 205 -29.04 -6.83 8.32
C SER A 205 -28.16 -8.07 8.49
N VAL A 206 -28.43 -9.12 7.72
CA VAL A 206 -27.62 -10.36 7.77
C VAL A 206 -26.44 -10.23 6.81
N ILE A 207 -25.25 -10.50 7.35
CA ILE A 207 -23.99 -10.57 6.63
C ILE A 207 -23.55 -12.01 6.50
N THR A 208 -23.05 -12.39 5.33
CA THR A 208 -22.47 -13.71 5.08
C THR A 208 -20.96 -13.61 4.88
N VAL A 209 -20.21 -14.03 5.90
CA VAL A 209 -18.74 -14.16 5.84
C VAL A 209 -18.39 -15.47 5.14
N ARG A 210 -17.47 -15.44 4.18
CA ARG A 210 -17.09 -16.61 3.39
C ARG A 210 -15.60 -16.88 3.43
N TYR A 211 -15.24 -18.15 3.59
CA TYR A 211 -13.87 -18.65 3.47
C TYR A 211 -13.78 -19.60 2.29
N VAL A 212 -12.85 -19.34 1.36
CA VAL A 212 -12.55 -20.26 0.25
C VAL A 212 -11.37 -21.15 0.65
N GLY A 213 -11.52 -22.45 0.45
CA GLY A 213 -10.45 -23.41 0.66
C GLY A 213 -10.45 -24.51 -0.39
N ARG A 214 -9.51 -25.45 -0.25
CA ARG A 214 -9.45 -26.65 -1.08
C ARG A 214 -9.22 -27.92 -0.26
N THR A 215 -9.67 -29.04 -0.82
CA THR A 215 -9.42 -30.38 -0.28
C THR A 215 -9.08 -31.33 -1.42
N CYS A 216 -8.47 -32.46 -1.07
CA CYS A 216 -8.13 -33.53 -2.00
C CYS A 216 -8.71 -34.86 -1.51
N ALA A 217 -8.89 -35.80 -2.44
CA ALA A 217 -9.24 -37.17 -2.11
C ALA A 217 -8.31 -37.76 -1.02
N PRO A 218 -8.85 -38.58 -0.09
CA PRO A 218 -10.25 -39.03 -0.01
C PRO A 218 -11.17 -38.06 0.76
N ASN A 219 -10.69 -36.86 1.12
CA ASN A 219 -11.46 -35.93 1.94
C ASN A 219 -12.42 -35.10 1.08
N ASN A 220 -13.71 -35.16 1.39
CA ASN A 220 -14.66 -34.16 0.94
C ASN A 220 -14.52 -32.86 1.79
N PRO A 221 -15.15 -31.74 1.39
CA PRO A 221 -15.06 -30.48 2.10
C PRO A 221 -15.44 -30.57 3.59
N TRP A 222 -16.50 -31.31 3.92
CA TRP A 222 -16.92 -31.54 5.31
C TRP A 222 -15.86 -32.27 6.14
N ARG A 223 -15.30 -33.38 5.64
CA ARG A 223 -14.22 -34.11 6.32
C ARG A 223 -12.98 -33.25 6.50
N ARG A 224 -12.64 -32.42 5.51
CA ARG A 224 -11.53 -31.48 5.62
C ARG A 224 -11.72 -30.48 6.75
N TYR A 225 -12.94 -30.00 6.98
CA TYR A 225 -13.26 -29.15 8.12
C TYR A 225 -12.94 -29.83 9.45
N LEU A 226 -13.32 -31.10 9.61
CA LEU A 226 -13.07 -31.85 10.84
C LEU A 226 -11.58 -32.18 11.07
N CYS A 227 -10.82 -32.47 10.01
CA CYS A 227 -9.48 -33.01 10.16
C CYS A 227 -8.39 -31.96 10.46
N LYS A 228 -8.62 -30.67 10.21
CA LYS A 228 -7.59 -29.64 10.39
C LYS A 228 -8.17 -28.40 11.07
N PRO A 229 -7.89 -28.18 12.37
CA PRO A 229 -8.16 -26.88 12.95
C PRO A 229 -7.38 -25.81 12.18
N PRO A 230 -7.94 -24.61 12.01
CA PRO A 230 -7.23 -23.49 11.42
C PRO A 230 -5.97 -23.17 12.25
N ARG A 231 -4.97 -22.55 11.62
CA ARG A 231 -3.80 -22.06 12.36
C ARG A 231 -4.27 -20.94 13.30
N PRO A 232 -3.95 -20.97 14.60
CA PRO A 232 -4.40 -19.94 15.54
C PRO A 232 -4.05 -18.52 15.09
N ASN A 233 -2.86 -18.34 14.53
CA ASN A 233 -2.33 -17.04 14.09
C ASN A 233 -2.79 -16.63 12.67
N SER A 234 -3.70 -17.37 12.04
CA SER A 234 -4.28 -16.95 10.76
C SER A 234 -5.58 -16.17 11.00
N LEU A 235 -5.93 -15.25 10.09
CA LEU A 235 -7.20 -14.50 10.18
C LEU A 235 -8.41 -15.44 10.33
N LEU A 236 -8.45 -16.56 9.59
CA LEU A 236 -9.51 -17.57 9.74
C LEU A 236 -9.52 -18.20 11.14
N GLY A 237 -8.34 -18.49 11.71
CA GLY A 237 -8.22 -19.04 13.06
C GLY A 237 -8.65 -18.06 14.13
N ALA A 238 -8.23 -16.80 14.02
CA ALA A 238 -8.65 -15.72 14.89
C ALA A 238 -10.16 -15.47 14.79
N PHE A 239 -10.71 -15.41 13.56
CA PHE A 239 -12.15 -15.29 13.31
C PHE A 239 -12.93 -16.45 13.95
N LEU A 240 -12.51 -17.69 13.73
CA LEU A 240 -13.18 -18.87 14.28
C LEU A 240 -13.13 -18.90 15.82
N THR A 241 -11.99 -18.53 16.40
CA THR A 241 -11.85 -18.41 17.87
C THR A 241 -12.80 -17.34 18.42
N THR A 242 -12.88 -16.20 17.74
CA THR A 242 -13.70 -15.06 18.12
C THR A 242 -15.19 -15.37 18.02
N ILE A 243 -15.65 -15.92 16.89
CA ILE A 243 -17.07 -16.28 16.71
C ILE A 243 -17.49 -17.42 17.64
N HIS A 244 -16.65 -18.41 17.92
CA HIS A 244 -16.97 -19.45 18.90
C HIS A 244 -17.12 -18.91 20.32
N ARG A 245 -16.33 -17.90 20.68
CA ARG A 245 -16.35 -17.28 22.00
C ARG A 245 -17.51 -16.29 22.17
N LEU A 246 -17.73 -15.43 21.19
CA LEU A 246 -18.75 -14.38 21.25
C LEU A 246 -20.14 -14.88 20.84
N PHE A 247 -20.22 -15.71 19.80
CA PHE A 247 -21.47 -16.11 19.15
C PHE A 247 -21.49 -17.60 18.81
N PRO A 248 -21.50 -18.50 19.83
CA PRO A 248 -21.35 -19.94 19.62
C PRO A 248 -22.43 -20.55 18.72
N GLU A 249 -23.65 -20.01 18.72
CA GLU A 249 -24.72 -20.47 17.84
C GLU A 249 -24.44 -20.12 16.36
N ALA A 250 -23.94 -18.91 16.09
CA ALA A 250 -23.50 -18.52 14.76
C ALA A 250 -22.32 -19.38 14.27
N ALA A 251 -21.36 -19.69 15.15
CA ALA A 251 -20.24 -20.56 14.84
C ALA A 251 -20.68 -21.99 14.44
N LYS A 252 -21.73 -22.52 15.08
CA LYS A 252 -22.33 -23.83 14.75
C LYS A 252 -23.15 -23.80 13.47
N SER A 253 -23.73 -22.66 13.11
CA SER A 253 -24.61 -22.48 11.94
C SER A 253 -23.90 -22.45 10.58
N HIS A 254 -22.59 -22.66 10.56
CA HIS A 254 -21.81 -22.58 9.34
C HIS A 254 -22.22 -23.64 8.32
N ARG A 255 -22.13 -23.29 7.05
CA ARG A 255 -22.42 -24.20 5.93
C ARG A 255 -21.17 -24.42 5.10
N ILE A 256 -21.07 -25.58 4.48
CA ILE A 256 -19.91 -25.96 3.66
C ILE A 256 -20.41 -26.34 2.28
N PHE A 257 -19.87 -25.72 1.25
CA PHE A 257 -20.30 -25.92 -0.12
C PHE A 257 -19.13 -26.34 -0.99
N SER A 258 -19.28 -27.48 -1.66
CA SER A 258 -18.40 -27.92 -2.73
C SER A 258 -18.67 -27.11 -3.99
N ILE A 259 -17.62 -26.60 -4.62
CA ILE A 259 -17.73 -25.94 -5.91
C ILE A 259 -17.66 -27.03 -6.98
N THR A 260 -18.81 -27.56 -7.40
CA THR A 260 -18.93 -28.79 -8.23
C THR A 260 -18.04 -28.78 -9.47
N ARG A 261 -17.85 -27.60 -10.10
CA ARG A 261 -17.03 -27.43 -11.32
C ARG A 261 -15.56 -27.09 -11.09
N SER A 262 -15.12 -27.06 -9.84
CA SER A 262 -13.70 -26.85 -9.48
C SER A 262 -12.91 -28.14 -9.34
N CYS A 263 -13.52 -29.29 -9.62
CA CYS A 263 -12.87 -30.59 -9.49
C CYS A 263 -11.76 -30.74 -10.54
N ILE A 264 -10.52 -30.83 -10.06
CA ILE A 264 -9.35 -31.19 -10.87
C ILE A 264 -9.11 -32.67 -10.62
N PRO A 265 -9.29 -33.56 -11.61
CA PRO A 265 -9.10 -35.00 -11.42
C PRO A 265 -7.62 -35.32 -11.15
N ASP A 266 -7.36 -36.33 -10.32
CA ASP A 266 -6.01 -36.82 -10.09
C ASP A 266 -5.55 -37.64 -11.32
N LEU A 267 -4.54 -37.13 -12.02
CA LEU A 267 -3.99 -37.74 -13.23
C LEU A 267 -2.79 -38.66 -12.95
N SER A 268 -2.47 -38.91 -11.68
CA SER A 268 -1.24 -39.62 -11.29
C SER A 268 -1.24 -41.13 -11.51
N THR A 269 -2.17 -41.69 -12.29
CA THR A 269 -2.29 -43.13 -12.59
C THR A 269 -1.20 -43.69 -13.55
N GLY A 270 -0.02 -43.05 -13.61
CA GLY A 270 1.12 -43.43 -14.48
C GLY A 270 2.35 -43.92 -13.71
N ASN A 271 3.48 -44.14 -14.42
CA ASN A 271 4.75 -44.57 -13.80
C ASN A 271 5.23 -43.60 -12.69
N GLN A 272 6.03 -44.09 -11.74
CA GLN A 272 6.41 -43.33 -10.53
C GLN A 272 7.04 -41.95 -10.81
N GLN A 273 7.83 -41.84 -11.87
CA GLN A 273 8.48 -40.57 -12.25
C GLN A 273 7.46 -39.56 -12.80
N SER A 274 6.51 -40.01 -13.63
CA SER A 274 5.40 -39.18 -14.09
C SER A 274 4.48 -38.79 -12.93
N ALA A 275 4.23 -39.70 -11.99
CA ALA A 275 3.39 -39.43 -10.83
C ALA A 275 3.91 -38.26 -9.97
N ARG A 276 5.24 -38.07 -9.85
CA ARG A 276 5.82 -36.92 -9.12
C ARG A 276 5.58 -35.59 -9.85
N LEU A 277 5.80 -35.54 -11.16
CA LEU A 277 5.55 -34.35 -11.98
C LEU A 277 4.05 -34.02 -12.02
N TYR A 278 3.20 -35.02 -12.21
CA TYR A 278 1.74 -34.86 -12.15
C TYR A 278 1.30 -34.34 -10.78
N ARG A 279 1.83 -34.87 -9.68
CA ARG A 279 1.50 -34.38 -8.34
C ARG A 279 1.87 -32.90 -8.13
N LYS A 280 3.04 -32.48 -8.62
CA LYS A 280 3.46 -31.06 -8.54
C LYS A 280 2.55 -30.16 -9.39
N ALA A 281 2.31 -30.53 -10.65
CA ALA A 281 1.42 -29.78 -11.55
C ALA A 281 -0.01 -29.72 -10.99
N PHE A 282 -0.50 -30.83 -10.44
CA PHE A 282 -1.81 -30.95 -9.81
C PHE A 282 -1.95 -30.06 -8.57
N GLN A 283 -0.93 -30.01 -7.71
CA GLN A 283 -0.89 -29.06 -6.59
C GLN A 283 -0.92 -27.62 -7.07
N THR A 284 -0.10 -27.28 -8.06
CA THR A 284 -0.06 -25.93 -8.66
C THR A 284 -1.41 -25.53 -9.26
N LEU A 285 -2.07 -26.42 -10.00
CA LEU A 285 -3.39 -26.15 -10.57
C LEU A 285 -4.45 -25.98 -9.47
N GLY A 286 -4.40 -26.80 -8.42
CA GLY A 286 -5.26 -26.64 -7.25
C GLY A 286 -5.06 -25.29 -6.55
N ASP A 287 -3.81 -24.85 -6.38
CA ASP A 287 -3.48 -23.54 -5.79
C ASP A 287 -3.98 -22.39 -6.67
N LEU A 288 -3.80 -22.49 -7.99
CA LEU A 288 -4.28 -21.49 -8.94
C LEU A 288 -5.80 -21.40 -8.97
N SER A 289 -6.49 -22.54 -8.90
CA SER A 289 -7.96 -22.59 -8.81
C SER A 289 -8.44 -21.95 -7.51
N GLU A 290 -7.84 -22.28 -6.38
CA GLU A 290 -8.16 -21.66 -5.07
C GLU A 290 -7.96 -20.15 -5.11
N ARG A 291 -6.83 -19.66 -5.64
CA ARG A 291 -6.56 -18.22 -5.79
C ARG A 291 -7.53 -17.52 -6.75
N ALA A 292 -7.94 -18.18 -7.83
CA ALA A 292 -8.93 -17.64 -8.75
C ALA A 292 -10.30 -17.47 -8.07
N TRP A 293 -10.71 -18.47 -7.27
CA TRP A 293 -11.94 -18.36 -6.47
C TRP A 293 -11.82 -17.31 -5.37
N ILE A 294 -10.68 -17.23 -4.68
CA ILE A 294 -10.43 -16.12 -3.73
C ILE A 294 -10.58 -14.79 -4.44
N GLY A 295 -9.91 -14.59 -5.58
CA GLY A 295 -10.02 -13.33 -6.34
C GLY A 295 -11.44 -13.03 -6.83
N PHE A 296 -12.21 -14.06 -7.20
CA PHE A 296 -13.62 -13.93 -7.58
C PHE A 296 -14.51 -13.47 -6.41
N PHE A 297 -14.31 -14.02 -5.21
CA PHE A 297 -15.04 -13.61 -4.00
C PHE A 297 -14.45 -12.37 -3.31
N TRP A 298 -13.21 -12.02 -3.65
CA TRP A 298 -12.45 -10.87 -3.17
C TRP A 298 -12.32 -9.81 -4.27
N LEU A 299 -13.33 -9.67 -5.11
CA LEU A 299 -13.49 -8.47 -5.94
C LEU A 299 -13.78 -7.28 -4.99
N SER A 300 -12.75 -6.86 -4.25
CA SER A 300 -12.56 -5.46 -3.89
C SER A 300 -12.72 -4.63 -5.16
N ASP A 301 -13.14 -3.38 -4.99
CA ASP A 301 -13.21 -2.41 -6.07
C ASP A 301 -11.98 -2.58 -6.99
N PRO A 302 -12.16 -2.94 -8.27
CA PRO A 302 -11.06 -3.07 -9.22
C PRO A 302 -10.20 -1.81 -9.31
N ALA A 303 -10.77 -0.63 -8.98
CA ALA A 303 -10.02 0.60 -8.81
C ALA A 303 -9.01 0.52 -7.64
N GLU A 304 -9.38 -0.13 -6.53
CA GLU A 304 -8.50 -0.38 -5.38
C GLU A 304 -7.38 -1.37 -5.73
N GLN A 305 -7.68 -2.45 -6.47
CA GLN A 305 -6.63 -3.38 -6.93
C GLN A 305 -5.67 -2.74 -7.94
N THR A 306 -6.20 -1.90 -8.83
CA THR A 306 -5.41 -1.12 -9.79
C THR A 306 -4.54 -0.11 -9.06
N ALA A 307 -5.12 0.65 -8.13
CA ALA A 307 -4.38 1.58 -7.27
C ALA A 307 -3.29 0.84 -6.48
N ARG A 308 -3.54 -0.36 -5.93
CA ARG A 308 -2.49 -1.16 -5.26
C ARG A 308 -1.37 -1.58 -6.21
N ARG A 309 -1.67 -1.94 -7.46
CA ARG A 309 -0.65 -2.30 -8.47
C ARG A 309 0.15 -1.08 -8.93
N GLU A 310 -0.52 0.03 -9.19
CA GLU A 310 0.08 1.31 -9.55
C GLU A 310 0.95 1.83 -8.42
N SER A 311 0.45 1.83 -7.19
CA SER A 311 1.24 2.10 -5.99
C SER A 311 2.46 1.19 -5.91
N GLY A 312 2.32 -0.12 -6.14
CA GLY A 312 3.46 -1.05 -6.18
C GLY A 312 4.44 -0.83 -7.34
N GLN A 313 4.02 -0.21 -8.45
CA GLN A 313 4.91 0.22 -9.53
C GLN A 313 5.61 1.53 -9.18
N ILE A 314 4.89 2.50 -8.60
CA ILE A 314 5.43 3.77 -8.11
C ILE A 314 6.47 3.50 -7.04
N VAL A 315 6.19 2.65 -6.06
CA VAL A 315 7.17 2.25 -5.03
C VAL A 315 8.43 1.68 -5.68
N ARG A 316 8.30 0.74 -6.62
CA ARG A 316 9.47 0.16 -7.30
C ARG A 316 10.27 1.19 -8.09
N HIS A 317 9.59 2.10 -8.79
CA HIS A 317 10.25 3.12 -9.59
C HIS A 317 10.92 4.19 -8.70
N VAL A 318 10.24 4.65 -7.65
CA VAL A 318 10.79 5.57 -6.66
C VAL A 318 11.98 4.95 -5.94
N ASN A 319 11.91 3.67 -5.55
CA ASN A 319 13.06 2.95 -5.01
C ASN A 319 14.24 2.98 -5.98
N GLY A 320 14.03 2.69 -7.26
CA GLY A 320 15.07 2.77 -8.28
C GLY A 320 15.69 4.18 -8.40
N LEU A 321 14.87 5.24 -8.38
CA LEU A 321 15.35 6.63 -8.40
C LEU A 321 16.23 6.96 -7.19
N PHE A 322 15.85 6.49 -6.01
CA PHE A 322 16.61 6.70 -4.78
C PHE A 322 17.87 5.84 -4.73
N GLU A 323 17.84 4.60 -5.23
CA GLU A 323 19.02 3.74 -5.38
C GLU A 323 20.03 4.38 -6.35
N ASP A 324 19.58 4.87 -7.51
CA ASP A 324 20.43 5.56 -8.48
C ASP A 324 21.04 6.85 -7.91
N TRP A 325 20.22 7.66 -7.23
CA TRP A 325 20.67 8.86 -6.53
C TRP A 325 21.68 8.52 -5.44
N TRP A 326 21.41 7.48 -4.65
CA TRP A 326 22.26 7.02 -3.57
C TRP A 326 23.61 6.55 -4.10
N ASP A 327 23.61 5.74 -5.16
CA ASP A 327 24.83 5.28 -5.81
C ASP A 327 25.63 6.42 -6.44
N GLY A 328 24.95 7.42 -6.98
CA GLY A 328 25.57 8.67 -7.43
C GLY A 328 26.22 9.44 -6.27
N THR A 329 25.49 9.61 -5.17
CA THR A 329 25.94 10.33 -3.97
C THR A 329 27.13 9.62 -3.34
N ARG A 330 27.04 8.30 -3.16
CA ARG A 330 28.13 7.47 -2.65
C ARG A 330 29.41 7.60 -3.49
N ARG A 331 29.29 7.59 -4.82
CA ARG A 331 30.46 7.73 -5.71
C ARG A 331 31.03 9.14 -5.79
N SER A 332 30.23 10.17 -5.56
CA SER A 332 30.62 11.57 -5.78
C SER A 332 30.94 12.35 -4.51
N VAL A 333 30.17 12.14 -3.45
CA VAL A 333 30.30 12.79 -2.14
C VAL A 333 31.25 12.00 -1.23
N TRP A 334 31.26 10.67 -1.37
CA TRP A 334 31.88 9.76 -0.40
C TRP A 334 32.99 8.91 -0.97
N LYS A 335 33.83 9.52 -1.81
CA LYS A 335 34.94 8.85 -2.48
C LYS A 335 35.87 8.07 -1.54
N ASP A 336 35.89 8.43 -0.25
CA ASP A 336 36.79 7.87 0.76
C ASP A 336 36.08 7.33 2.03
N ILE A 337 34.74 7.26 2.06
CA ILE A 337 34.02 6.74 3.22
C ILE A 337 33.90 5.22 3.13
N ASP A 338 34.43 4.54 4.14
CA ASP A 338 34.44 3.08 4.28
C ASP A 338 33.02 2.49 4.16
N ARG A 339 32.89 1.27 3.60
CA ARG A 339 31.60 0.56 3.48
C ARG A 339 30.87 0.47 4.83
N ALA A 340 31.62 0.45 5.93
CA ALA A 340 31.07 0.47 7.29
C ALA A 340 30.19 1.70 7.58
N ALA A 341 30.55 2.88 7.06
CA ALA A 341 29.77 4.11 7.25
C ALA A 341 28.54 4.19 6.33
N SER A 342 28.47 3.39 5.26
CA SER A 342 27.23 3.23 4.48
C SER A 342 26.09 2.62 5.32
N ALA A 343 26.41 1.73 6.26
CA ALA A 343 25.42 1.13 7.15
C ALA A 343 24.85 2.16 8.14
N THR A 344 25.65 3.15 8.55
CA THR A 344 25.23 4.23 9.45
C THR A 344 24.06 5.04 8.88
N TYR A 345 24.03 5.24 7.56
CA TYR A 345 23.05 6.09 6.89
C TYR A 345 21.87 5.34 6.29
N GLN A 346 21.89 4.00 6.31
CA GLN A 346 20.80 3.18 5.78
C GLN A 346 19.42 3.54 6.37
N PRO A 347 19.28 3.80 7.69
CA PRO A 347 18.00 4.21 8.25
C PRO A 347 17.43 5.48 7.63
N TYR A 348 18.28 6.46 7.29
CA TYR A 348 17.85 7.69 6.62
C TYR A 348 17.38 7.44 5.18
N ILE A 349 18.06 6.57 4.44
CA ILE A 349 17.66 6.20 3.08
C ILE A 349 16.31 5.50 3.10
N ASP A 350 16.16 4.49 3.96
CA ASP A 350 14.94 3.70 4.09
C ASP A 350 13.76 4.61 4.46
N SER A 351 13.98 5.51 5.42
CA SER A 351 13.04 6.52 5.86
C SER A 351 12.66 7.51 4.74
N THR A 352 13.63 7.98 3.95
CA THR A 352 13.38 8.89 2.82
C THR A 352 12.57 8.20 1.73
N ILE A 353 12.90 6.94 1.42
CA ILE A 353 12.14 6.12 0.47
C ILE A 353 10.71 5.90 0.95
N GLN A 354 10.53 5.55 2.24
CA GLN A 354 9.22 5.30 2.83
C GLN A 354 8.34 6.55 2.76
N GLN A 355 8.89 7.73 3.02
CA GLN A 355 8.14 8.98 2.92
C GLN A 355 7.93 9.48 1.50
N ALA A 356 8.75 9.04 0.54
CA ALA A 356 8.65 9.49 -0.83
C ALA A 356 7.39 8.98 -1.54
N VAL A 357 6.70 7.98 -0.99
CA VAL A 357 5.49 7.39 -1.58
C VAL A 357 4.34 7.37 -0.57
N ALA A 358 3.32 8.18 -0.83
CA ALA A 358 2.08 8.15 -0.08
C ALA A 358 1.07 7.12 -0.61
N LYS A 359 0.08 6.82 0.23
CA LYS A 359 -1.17 6.19 -0.16
C LYS A 359 -1.89 7.04 -1.19
N GLN A 360 -2.41 6.37 -2.21
CA GLN A 360 -3.17 6.99 -3.28
C GLN A 360 -4.68 6.85 -3.04
N ILE A 361 -5.45 7.80 -3.57
CA ILE A 361 -6.91 7.70 -3.66
C ILE A 361 -7.25 7.59 -5.14
N ASN A 362 -7.88 6.48 -5.53
CA ASN A 362 -8.23 6.19 -6.93
C ASN A 362 -7.03 6.37 -7.89
N GLY A 363 -5.89 5.77 -7.53
CA GLY A 363 -4.63 5.85 -8.31
C GLY A 363 -3.94 7.22 -8.30
N THR A 364 -4.50 8.22 -7.61
CA THR A 364 -3.96 9.58 -7.55
C THR A 364 -3.28 9.85 -6.21
N SER A 365 -2.02 10.28 -6.26
CA SER A 365 -1.33 10.83 -5.10
C SER A 365 -1.86 12.22 -4.78
N ILE A 366 -2.28 12.44 -3.54
CA ILE A 366 -2.97 13.68 -3.16
C ILE A 366 -2.00 14.83 -2.96
N VAL A 367 -1.07 14.70 -2.02
CA VAL A 367 -0.19 15.79 -1.61
C VAL A 367 1.27 15.36 -1.56
N ALA A 368 2.13 16.25 -2.05
CA ALA A 368 3.57 16.18 -1.85
C ALA A 368 4.07 17.44 -1.13
N ILE A 369 4.93 17.25 -0.12
CA ILE A 369 5.67 18.34 0.54
C ILE A 369 7.10 18.31 0.02
N CYS A 370 7.59 19.45 -0.50
CA CYS A 370 8.95 19.60 -0.98
C CYS A 370 9.76 20.46 -0.01
N GLY A 371 10.75 19.86 0.64
CA GLY A 371 11.73 20.55 1.51
C GLY A 371 12.97 21.04 0.76
N LEU A 372 13.84 21.78 1.44
CA LEU A 372 15.11 22.24 0.85
C LEU A 372 16.22 21.20 0.97
N GLU A 373 16.63 20.88 2.19
CA GLU A 373 17.70 19.94 2.53
C GLU A 373 17.47 19.36 3.93
N PRO A 374 18.04 18.20 4.28
CA PRO A 374 17.87 17.58 5.58
C PRO A 374 18.92 18.15 6.54
N PRO A 375 18.62 18.33 7.84
CA PRO A 375 19.67 18.60 8.82
C PRO A 375 20.53 17.33 9.06
N TRP A 376 21.79 17.49 9.46
CA TRP A 376 22.66 16.34 9.78
C TRP A 376 22.04 15.35 10.77
N GLN A 377 21.33 15.86 11.78
CA GLN A 377 20.64 15.04 12.78
C GLN A 377 19.70 13.99 12.14
N THR A 378 18.96 14.38 11.09
CA THR A 378 18.07 13.50 10.30
C THR A 378 18.80 12.35 9.64
N VAL A 379 19.96 12.68 9.07
CA VAL A 379 20.79 11.71 8.36
C VAL A 379 21.34 10.69 9.34
N MET A 380 21.62 11.10 10.57
CA MET A 380 22.19 10.25 11.62
C MET A 380 21.14 9.38 12.32
N ASP A 381 19.97 9.93 12.64
CA ASP A 381 18.93 9.21 13.38
C ASP A 381 17.90 8.50 12.49
N GLY A 382 17.96 8.71 11.17
CA GLY A 382 17.03 8.14 10.21
C GLY A 382 15.59 8.61 10.39
N SER A 383 15.34 9.66 11.18
CA SER A 383 13.99 10.18 11.36
C SER A 383 13.45 10.70 10.02
N HIS A 384 12.16 10.96 9.98
CA HIS A 384 11.45 11.40 8.79
C HIS A 384 10.82 12.78 9.06
N LEU A 385 10.26 13.52 8.08
CA LEU A 385 9.81 14.91 8.32
C LEU A 385 8.85 15.01 9.53
N LEU A 386 7.89 14.09 9.58
CA LEU A 386 6.86 14.03 10.61
C LEU A 386 7.24 13.18 11.84
N SER A 387 8.49 12.72 11.95
CA SER A 387 9.00 12.02 13.13
C SER A 387 10.30 12.64 13.64
N GLY A 388 10.75 12.16 14.80
CA GLY A 388 11.92 12.68 15.47
C GLY A 388 11.74 14.08 16.05
N ASN A 389 12.78 14.51 16.76
CA ASN A 389 12.83 15.80 17.46
C ASN A 389 13.44 16.87 16.56
N ARG A 390 12.68 17.30 15.54
CA ARG A 390 13.08 18.38 14.64
C ARG A 390 12.16 19.56 14.83
N ALA A 391 12.71 20.75 15.07
CA ALA A 391 11.90 21.94 15.23
C ALA A 391 11.04 22.25 13.97
N THR A 392 11.54 21.99 12.75
CA THR A 392 10.74 22.11 11.51
C THR A 392 9.64 21.04 11.41
N GLY A 393 9.98 19.78 11.68
CA GLY A 393 9.05 18.67 11.62
C GLY A 393 7.95 18.78 12.67
N GLU A 394 8.33 19.14 13.89
CA GLU A 394 7.46 19.44 15.02
C GLU A 394 6.53 20.60 14.72
N PHE A 395 7.04 21.70 14.14
CA PHE A 395 6.22 22.82 13.75
C PHE A 395 5.13 22.42 12.74
N ILE A 396 5.49 21.71 11.67
CA ILE A 396 4.53 21.24 10.66
C ILE A 396 3.53 20.28 11.31
N ARG A 397 4.01 19.28 12.06
CA ARG A 397 3.17 18.29 12.75
C ARG A 397 2.18 18.94 13.70
N ASN A 398 2.59 19.95 14.47
CA ASN A 398 1.69 20.66 15.38
C ASN A 398 0.60 21.43 14.63
N ILE A 399 0.93 22.02 13.48
CA ILE A 399 -0.07 22.66 12.60
C ILE A 399 -1.07 21.63 12.09
N LEU A 400 -0.58 20.52 11.53
CA LEU A 400 -1.43 19.46 10.96
C LEU A 400 -2.30 18.79 12.03
N LEU A 401 -1.75 18.53 13.22
CA LEU A 401 -2.51 18.03 14.38
C LEU A 401 -3.64 18.97 14.77
N SER A 402 -3.33 20.27 14.84
CA SER A 402 -4.32 21.28 15.22
C SER A 402 -5.42 21.41 14.15
N MET A 403 -5.10 21.26 12.87
CA MET A 403 -6.10 21.20 11.78
C MET A 403 -6.99 19.96 11.87
N ALA A 404 -6.38 18.79 12.05
CA ALA A 404 -7.11 17.53 12.23
C ALA A 404 -8.06 17.59 13.44
N GLN A 405 -7.63 18.18 14.56
CA GLN A 405 -8.47 18.38 15.74
C GLN A 405 -9.65 19.34 15.49
N LEU A 406 -9.46 20.38 14.69
CA LEU A 406 -10.56 21.29 14.33
C LEU A 406 -11.61 20.57 13.46
N GLU A 407 -11.20 19.62 12.61
CA GLU A 407 -12.11 18.81 11.80
C GLU A 407 -12.80 17.69 12.58
N GLU A 408 -12.09 16.99 13.49
CA GLU A 408 -12.69 15.92 14.30
C GLU A 408 -13.84 16.43 15.19
N ASN A 409 -13.77 17.69 15.60
CA ASN A 409 -14.83 18.34 16.36
C ASN A 409 -16.02 18.79 15.49
N ALA A 410 -15.88 18.79 14.16
CA ALA A 410 -16.89 19.24 13.23
C ALA A 410 -17.84 18.11 12.77
N GLU A 411 -17.33 16.91 12.47
CA GLU A 411 -18.13 15.70 12.19
C GLU A 411 -17.34 14.40 12.50
N ALA A 412 -18.00 13.40 13.08
CA ALA A 412 -17.39 12.28 13.80
C ALA A 412 -16.67 11.18 12.97
N ASP A 413 -16.38 11.35 11.67
CA ASP A 413 -16.10 10.18 10.83
C ASP A 413 -14.76 10.11 10.06
N HIS A 414 -13.98 11.18 9.83
CA HIS A 414 -12.96 11.10 8.74
C HIS A 414 -11.53 11.64 8.91
N SER A 415 -11.11 12.29 9.99
CA SER A 415 -9.83 13.05 9.98
C SER A 415 -8.83 12.72 11.10
N SER A 416 -8.53 11.45 11.37
CA SER A 416 -7.37 11.16 12.23
C SER A 416 -6.07 11.51 11.51
N LEU A 417 -5.13 12.20 12.18
CA LEU A 417 -3.82 12.57 11.61
C LEU A 417 -3.12 11.35 10.98
N LYS A 418 -3.24 10.17 11.59
CA LYS A 418 -2.66 8.93 11.07
C LYS A 418 -3.08 8.66 9.62
N THR A 419 -4.35 8.91 9.30
CA THR A 419 -4.86 8.75 7.92
C THR A 419 -4.33 9.83 7.00
N PHE A 420 -4.08 11.04 7.52
CA PHE A 420 -3.53 12.16 6.75
C PHE A 420 -2.04 11.99 6.45
N GLU A 421 -1.25 11.49 7.41
CA GLU A 421 0.17 11.17 7.21
C GLU A 421 0.36 10.17 6.07
N ASP A 422 -0.54 9.19 5.96
CA ASP A 422 -0.54 8.22 4.86
C ASP A 422 -0.75 8.88 3.50
N LEU A 423 -1.36 10.06 3.41
CA LEU A 423 -1.60 10.78 2.15
C LEU A 423 -0.46 11.71 1.74
N ILE A 424 0.53 11.93 2.62
CA ILE A 424 1.63 12.87 2.40
C ILE A 424 2.86 12.16 1.86
N SER A 425 3.24 12.53 0.63
CA SER A 425 4.58 12.23 0.13
C SER A 425 5.53 13.36 0.51
N PHE A 426 6.77 13.05 0.87
CA PHE A 426 7.78 14.05 1.19
C PHE A 426 9.10 13.76 0.49
N ASN A 427 9.71 14.80 -0.07
CA ASN A 427 11.07 14.75 -0.62
C ASN A 427 11.74 16.12 -0.50
N GLN A 428 13.03 16.18 -0.78
CA GLN A 428 13.82 17.40 -0.65
C GLN A 428 14.46 17.78 -1.98
N LEU A 429 14.67 19.09 -2.18
CA LEU A 429 15.38 19.58 -3.35
C LEU A 429 16.83 19.10 -3.38
N TYR A 430 17.44 18.98 -2.20
CA TYR A 430 18.75 18.40 -1.97
C TYR A 430 18.58 17.29 -0.93
N ASN A 431 18.79 16.03 -1.33
CA ASN A 431 18.59 14.87 -0.45
C ASN A 431 19.76 14.62 0.52
N TRP A 432 20.70 15.56 0.60
CA TRP A 432 21.88 15.50 1.44
C TRP A 432 22.13 16.87 2.08
N PRO A 433 22.67 16.98 3.30
CA PRO A 433 23.02 18.27 3.89
C PRO A 433 24.22 18.90 3.17
N ASN A 434 24.26 20.23 3.07
CA ASN A 434 25.43 21.00 2.64
C ASN A 434 25.99 20.62 1.25
N VAL A 435 25.11 20.26 0.32
CA VAL A 435 25.47 19.80 -1.03
C VAL A 435 26.26 20.85 -1.80
N GLU A 436 27.42 20.45 -2.33
CA GLU A 436 28.26 21.29 -3.16
C GLU A 436 27.56 21.66 -4.48
N ALA A 437 27.96 22.77 -5.11
CA ALA A 437 27.31 23.25 -6.33
C ALA A 437 27.23 22.20 -7.44
N GLN A 438 28.26 21.35 -7.58
CA GLN A 438 28.32 20.27 -8.57
C GLN A 438 27.32 19.13 -8.29
N GLN A 439 27.04 18.87 -7.00
CA GLN A 439 26.16 17.80 -6.54
C GLN A 439 24.67 18.24 -6.51
N ARG A 440 24.39 19.55 -6.61
CA ARG A 440 23.02 20.09 -6.63
C ARG A 440 22.24 19.71 -7.88
N GLN A 441 22.90 19.59 -9.05
CA GLN A 441 22.22 19.28 -10.31
C GLN A 441 21.66 17.84 -10.34
N PRO A 442 22.41 16.81 -9.91
CA PRO A 442 21.84 15.46 -9.75
C PRO A 442 20.61 15.44 -8.82
N SER A 443 20.68 16.07 -7.64
CA SER A 443 19.55 16.11 -6.69
C SER A 443 18.31 16.78 -7.29
N ARG A 444 18.52 17.85 -8.06
CA ARG A 444 17.50 18.55 -8.83
C ARG A 444 16.85 17.68 -9.91
N GLY A 445 17.63 16.83 -10.58
CA GLY A 445 17.10 15.82 -11.49
C GLY A 445 16.23 14.80 -10.75
N SER A 446 16.71 14.31 -9.61
CA SER A 446 15.99 13.32 -8.79
C SER A 446 14.63 13.82 -8.31
N ILE A 447 14.52 15.06 -7.83
CA ILE A 447 13.20 15.61 -7.40
C ILE A 447 12.23 15.74 -8.57
N ASN A 448 12.71 16.09 -9.77
CA ASN A 448 11.87 16.18 -10.97
C ASN A 448 11.35 14.80 -11.37
N SER A 449 12.22 13.80 -11.43
CA SER A 449 11.83 12.41 -11.72
C SER A 449 10.87 11.88 -10.67
N TRP A 450 11.09 12.19 -9.39
CA TRP A 450 10.19 11.81 -8.31
C TRP A 450 8.80 12.44 -8.47
N LEU A 451 8.71 13.75 -8.74
CA LEU A 451 7.43 14.42 -9.00
C LEU A 451 6.71 13.86 -10.24
N ALA A 452 7.46 13.52 -11.30
CA ALA A 452 6.92 12.84 -12.49
C ALA A 452 6.32 11.46 -12.16
N SER A 453 6.89 10.79 -11.16
CA SER A 453 6.55 9.42 -10.78
C SER A 453 5.36 9.37 -9.83
N VAL A 454 5.40 10.18 -8.77
CA VAL A 454 4.35 10.21 -7.75
C VAL A 454 3.10 10.92 -8.26
N LYS A 455 3.26 11.91 -9.15
CA LYS A 455 2.14 12.66 -9.75
C LYS A 455 1.19 13.26 -8.70
N PRO A 456 1.69 14.05 -7.73
CA PRO A 456 0.85 14.65 -6.69
C PRO A 456 -0.12 15.70 -7.28
N LEU A 457 -1.35 15.73 -6.79
CA LEU A 457 -2.35 16.73 -7.21
C LEU A 457 -2.07 18.11 -6.60
N VAL A 458 -1.61 18.13 -5.35
CA VAL A 458 -1.20 19.33 -4.61
C VAL A 458 0.27 19.20 -4.18
N VAL A 459 1.06 20.26 -4.38
CA VAL A 459 2.46 20.34 -3.97
C VAL A 459 2.67 21.54 -3.05
N ALA A 460 3.00 21.29 -1.80
CA ALA A 460 3.42 22.32 -0.85
C ALA A 460 4.94 22.48 -0.89
N THR A 461 5.44 23.67 -1.24
CA THR A 461 6.89 23.91 -1.35
C THR A 461 7.39 24.78 -0.19
N LEU A 462 8.40 24.30 0.54
CA LEU A 462 8.95 25.02 1.70
C LEU A 462 10.10 25.95 1.30
N GLY A 463 9.81 27.25 1.21
CA GLY A 463 10.77 28.31 0.94
C GLY A 463 10.99 28.63 -0.54
N ASN A 464 11.60 29.79 -0.79
CA ASN A 464 11.69 30.37 -2.13
C ASN A 464 12.52 29.52 -3.12
N LYS A 465 13.60 28.89 -2.66
CA LYS A 465 14.47 28.06 -3.52
C LYS A 465 13.71 26.85 -4.06
N VAL A 466 12.93 26.18 -3.21
CA VAL A 466 12.15 25.00 -3.57
C VAL A 466 10.98 25.39 -4.45
N ALA A 467 10.22 26.41 -4.03
CA ALA A 467 9.10 26.94 -4.77
C ALA A 467 9.54 27.43 -6.16
N GLY A 468 10.68 28.12 -6.23
CA GLY A 468 11.29 28.57 -7.47
C GLY A 468 11.71 27.39 -8.34
N TRP A 469 12.33 26.35 -7.80
CA TRP A 469 12.69 25.17 -8.60
C TRP A 469 11.46 24.46 -9.19
N VAL A 470 10.45 24.20 -8.35
CA VAL A 470 9.22 23.49 -8.74
C VAL A 470 8.40 24.33 -9.74
N CYS A 471 8.33 25.66 -9.58
CA CYS A 471 7.59 26.55 -10.48
C CYS A 471 8.36 26.96 -11.76
N ASN A 472 9.68 27.16 -11.67
CA ASN A 472 10.49 27.73 -12.77
C ASN A 472 10.81 26.74 -13.89
N GLN A 473 10.27 25.52 -13.80
CA GLN A 473 10.17 24.63 -14.94
C GLN A 473 9.43 25.30 -16.11
N GLN A 474 8.53 26.28 -15.86
CA GLN A 474 7.77 26.98 -16.92
C GLN A 474 7.38 28.45 -16.66
N VAL A 475 7.31 28.92 -15.41
CA VAL A 475 6.75 30.26 -15.09
C VAL A 475 7.80 31.18 -14.49
N LYS A 476 7.62 32.51 -14.65
CA LYS A 476 8.48 33.56 -14.08
C LYS A 476 8.92 33.20 -12.64
N PRO A 477 10.20 33.42 -12.28
CA PRO A 477 10.69 33.19 -10.94
C PRO A 477 9.80 33.85 -9.90
N LEU A 478 9.48 33.10 -8.84
CA LEU A 478 8.82 33.66 -7.65
C LEU A 478 9.65 34.83 -7.16
N GLN A 479 9.10 36.03 -7.31
CA GLN A 479 9.80 37.26 -6.96
C GLN A 479 9.85 37.45 -5.45
N ASN A 480 8.79 37.04 -4.75
CA ASN A 480 8.64 37.19 -3.32
C ASN A 480 7.85 36.02 -2.72
N CYS A 481 8.53 35.15 -1.97
CA CYS A 481 7.90 34.00 -1.32
C CYS A 481 6.84 34.38 -0.27
N LEU A 482 6.95 35.53 0.39
CA LEU A 482 5.93 36.01 1.34
C LEU A 482 4.63 36.39 0.63
N ALA A 483 4.74 37.12 -0.48
CA ALA A 483 3.58 37.51 -1.27
C ALA A 483 2.83 36.27 -1.80
N GLU A 484 3.59 35.25 -2.21
CA GLU A 484 3.09 34.05 -2.86
C GLU A 484 2.71 32.93 -1.88
N ALA A 485 3.02 33.07 -0.59
CA ALA A 485 2.73 32.07 0.43
C ALA A 485 1.22 31.76 0.52
N GLY A 486 0.82 30.49 0.46
CA GLY A 486 -0.58 30.07 0.48
C GLY A 486 -1.41 30.46 -0.75
N VAL A 487 -0.79 30.95 -1.83
CA VAL A 487 -1.47 31.24 -3.10
C VAL A 487 -1.29 30.06 -4.05
N ALA A 488 -2.36 29.31 -4.26
CA ALA A 488 -2.38 28.17 -5.17
C ALA A 488 -2.20 28.61 -6.62
N ARG A 489 -1.42 27.85 -7.38
CA ARG A 489 -1.27 28.03 -8.83
C ARG A 489 -1.15 26.69 -9.52
N ILE A 490 -1.68 26.61 -10.73
CA ILE A 490 -1.46 25.44 -11.57
C ILE A 490 -0.07 25.55 -12.20
N VAL A 491 0.75 24.54 -11.99
CA VAL A 491 1.99 24.34 -12.73
C VAL A 491 1.76 23.21 -13.70
N ILE A 492 1.80 23.56 -14.98
CA ILE A 492 1.94 22.61 -16.08
C ILE A 492 3.45 22.39 -16.19
N ALA A 493 3.89 21.15 -16.15
CA ALA A 493 5.30 20.85 -16.35
C ALA A 493 5.54 20.48 -17.82
N PRO A 494 6.81 20.41 -18.29
CA PRO A 494 7.11 19.87 -19.61
C PRO A 494 6.49 18.47 -19.77
N ALA A 495 6.28 18.03 -21.02
CA ALA A 495 5.41 16.90 -21.46
C ALA A 495 5.48 15.57 -20.68
N GLU A 496 6.42 15.41 -19.75
CA GLU A 496 6.62 14.24 -18.90
C GLU A 496 6.11 14.39 -17.46
N HIS A 497 5.87 15.61 -16.93
CA HIS A 497 5.27 15.75 -15.60
C HIS A 497 3.79 16.15 -15.67
N PRO A 498 2.97 15.54 -14.79
CA PRO A 498 1.56 15.86 -14.74
C PRO A 498 1.34 17.28 -14.21
N THR A 499 0.26 17.89 -14.67
CA THR A 499 -0.26 19.14 -14.12
C THR A 499 -0.49 19.01 -12.61
N THR A 500 -0.09 20.01 -11.83
CA THR A 500 -0.23 19.99 -10.37
C THR A 500 -0.56 21.37 -9.82
N ILE A 501 -1.12 21.43 -8.62
CA ILE A 501 -1.39 22.66 -7.88
C ILE A 501 -0.22 22.92 -6.94
N VAL A 502 0.56 23.96 -7.18
CA VAL A 502 1.66 24.36 -6.28
C VAL A 502 1.19 25.45 -5.33
N ILE A 503 1.44 25.23 -4.04
CA ILE A 503 1.15 26.19 -2.96
C ILE A 503 2.47 26.51 -2.26
N PRO A 504 3.04 27.72 -2.48
CA PRO A 504 4.26 28.13 -1.80
C PRO A 504 4.06 28.31 -0.30
N HIS A 505 5.07 27.96 0.49
CA HIS A 505 5.12 28.21 1.93
C HIS A 505 6.41 28.93 2.28
N LEU A 506 6.38 29.71 3.36
CA LEU A 506 7.59 30.15 4.01
C LEU A 506 8.34 28.95 4.60
N HIS A 507 9.67 28.97 4.59
CA HIS A 507 10.44 27.86 5.14
C HIS A 507 10.36 27.85 6.68
N PRO A 508 9.82 26.79 7.32
CA PRO A 508 9.59 26.74 8.76
C PRO A 508 10.88 26.76 9.58
N GLY A 509 12.03 26.41 8.99
CA GLY A 509 13.34 26.42 9.63
C GLY A 509 13.76 27.77 10.22
N PHE A 510 13.27 28.90 9.69
CA PHE A 510 13.52 30.21 10.30
C PHE A 510 12.72 30.39 11.59
N ASN A 511 11.43 30.07 11.57
CA ASN A 511 10.55 30.12 12.74
C ASN A 511 11.03 29.19 13.85
N ALA A 512 11.41 27.97 13.49
CA ALA A 512 11.95 26.96 14.39
C ALA A 512 13.18 27.43 15.21
N ARG A 513 13.89 28.47 14.77
CA ARG A 513 15.17 28.92 15.37
C ARG A 513 15.16 30.35 15.89
N THR A 514 14.04 31.08 15.73
CA THR A 514 13.97 32.50 16.08
C THR A 514 12.63 32.87 16.68
N SER A 515 12.60 33.86 17.56
CA SER A 515 11.34 34.39 18.10
C SER A 515 10.58 35.11 17.00
N GLN A 516 9.44 34.55 16.58
CA GLN A 516 8.58 35.15 15.55
C GLN A 516 7.54 36.08 16.17
N SER A 517 7.14 37.09 15.40
CA SER A 517 5.94 37.87 15.72
C SER A 517 4.68 37.03 15.56
N LEU A 518 3.60 37.43 16.22
CA LEU A 518 2.30 36.76 16.07
C LEU A 518 1.81 36.81 14.61
N ALA A 519 2.10 37.90 13.88
CA ALA A 519 1.74 38.03 12.46
C ALA A 519 2.46 36.99 11.60
N GLN A 520 3.76 36.76 11.85
CA GLN A 520 4.54 35.73 11.16
C GLN A 520 3.98 34.33 11.40
N LEU A 521 3.71 33.98 12.67
CA LEU A 521 3.10 32.69 13.03
C LEU A 521 1.75 32.49 12.32
N LYS A 522 0.93 33.54 12.26
CA LYS A 522 -0.33 33.51 11.51
C LYS A 522 -0.11 33.32 10.01
N VAL A 523 0.92 33.93 9.41
CA VAL A 523 1.21 33.71 7.98
C VAL A 523 1.57 32.24 7.69
N TYR A 524 2.36 31.61 8.54
CA TYR A 524 2.64 30.17 8.43
C TYR A 524 1.35 29.35 8.55
N TRP A 525 0.55 29.61 9.58
CA TRP A 525 -0.71 28.92 9.82
C TRP A 525 -1.67 29.04 8.64
N TYR A 526 -1.92 30.26 8.16
CA TYR A 526 -2.85 30.51 7.05
C TYR A 526 -2.37 29.89 5.72
N SER A 527 -1.06 29.79 5.49
CA SER A 527 -0.54 29.07 4.32
C SER A 527 -0.91 27.59 4.35
N TRP A 528 -0.86 26.97 5.54
CA TRP A 528 -1.31 25.60 5.75
C TRP A 528 -2.82 25.45 5.69
N VAL A 529 -3.60 26.42 6.18
CA VAL A 529 -5.07 26.42 6.02
C VAL A 529 -5.42 26.37 4.53
N ALA A 530 -4.79 27.22 3.71
CA ALA A 530 -5.00 27.18 2.26
C ALA A 530 -4.65 25.80 1.69
N THR A 531 -3.50 25.23 2.06
CA THR A 531 -3.08 23.91 1.59
C THR A 531 -4.07 22.81 1.99
N TRP A 532 -4.55 22.86 3.24
CA TRP A 532 -5.49 21.92 3.80
C TRP A 532 -6.83 21.94 3.06
N VAL A 533 -7.39 23.12 2.82
CA VAL A 533 -8.65 23.27 2.06
C VAL A 533 -8.52 22.69 0.64
N HIS A 534 -7.38 22.88 -0.02
CA HIS A 534 -7.15 22.26 -1.35
C HIS A 534 -7.04 20.74 -1.27
N ILE A 535 -6.43 20.20 -0.22
CA ILE A 535 -6.35 18.76 0.01
C ILE A 535 -7.74 18.17 0.27
N ASP A 536 -8.53 18.79 1.15
CA ASP A 536 -9.90 18.34 1.46
C ASP A 536 -10.78 18.31 0.20
N VAL A 537 -10.78 19.39 -0.58
CA VAL A 537 -11.52 19.46 -1.85
C VAL A 537 -11.06 18.36 -2.80
N ALA A 538 -9.75 18.17 -2.97
CA ALA A 538 -9.18 17.11 -3.80
C ALA A 538 -9.63 15.70 -3.35
N VAL A 539 -9.57 15.42 -2.05
CA VAL A 539 -10.00 14.13 -1.48
C VAL A 539 -11.49 13.91 -1.71
N ARG A 540 -12.34 14.91 -1.45
CA ARG A 540 -13.79 14.81 -1.68
C ARG A 540 -14.12 14.55 -3.14
N MET A 541 -13.47 15.26 -4.06
CA MET A 541 -13.68 15.08 -5.50
C MET A 541 -13.24 13.71 -5.99
N LEU A 542 -12.10 13.19 -5.50
CA LEU A 542 -11.60 11.88 -5.89
C LEU A 542 -12.44 10.75 -5.29
N ARG A 543 -12.93 10.89 -4.05
CA ARG A 543 -13.80 9.88 -3.40
C ARG A 543 -15.22 9.85 -3.96
N PHE A 544 -15.75 11.01 -4.34
CA PHE A 544 -17.12 11.16 -4.84
C PHE A 544 -17.11 11.85 -6.20
N PRO A 545 -16.59 11.19 -7.26
CA PRO A 545 -16.49 11.80 -8.58
C PRO A 545 -17.89 12.14 -9.11
N ARG A 546 -18.20 13.44 -9.13
CA ARG A 546 -19.45 13.98 -9.70
C ARG A 546 -19.33 14.23 -11.20
N THR A 547 -18.11 14.42 -11.67
CA THR A 547 -17.75 14.79 -13.04
C THR A 547 -16.96 13.66 -13.69
N THR A 548 -17.15 13.47 -15.00
CA THR A 548 -16.36 12.54 -15.82
C THR A 548 -15.05 13.17 -16.28
N THR A 549 -14.52 14.16 -15.55
CA THR A 549 -13.28 14.86 -15.92
C THR A 549 -12.12 13.88 -15.91
N THR A 550 -11.78 13.36 -17.08
CA THR A 550 -10.61 12.50 -17.29
C THR A 550 -9.32 13.31 -17.40
N ASP A 551 -9.43 14.60 -17.71
CA ASP A 551 -8.27 15.48 -17.82
C ASP A 551 -7.83 16.02 -16.46
N ARG A 552 -6.52 15.90 -16.20
CA ARG A 552 -5.92 16.29 -14.93
C ARG A 552 -5.87 17.81 -14.76
N LEU A 553 -5.69 18.57 -15.84
CA LEU A 553 -5.66 20.02 -15.78
C LEU A 553 -7.04 20.55 -15.40
N ASP A 554 -8.11 19.99 -15.95
CA ASP A 554 -9.47 20.32 -15.54
C ASP A 554 -9.75 19.94 -14.08
N LEU A 555 -9.29 18.77 -13.61
CA LEU A 555 -9.35 18.42 -12.19
C LEU A 555 -8.62 19.46 -11.31
N CYS A 556 -7.42 19.89 -11.69
CA CYS A 556 -6.68 20.91 -10.96
C CYS A 556 -7.43 22.25 -10.90
N ARG A 557 -8.07 22.67 -12.00
CA ARG A 557 -8.90 23.89 -12.04
C ARG A 557 -10.09 23.78 -11.11
N GLU A 558 -10.83 22.68 -11.21
CA GLU A 558 -12.03 22.46 -10.40
C GLU A 558 -11.69 22.38 -8.90
N VAL A 559 -10.55 21.78 -8.52
CA VAL A 559 -10.05 21.82 -7.14
C VAL A 559 -9.72 23.24 -6.69
N ILE A 560 -9.01 24.04 -7.50
CA ILE A 560 -8.69 25.44 -7.15
C ILE A 560 -9.96 26.27 -7.04
N ASP A 561 -10.91 26.14 -7.96
CA ASP A 561 -12.12 26.95 -7.98
C ASP A 561 -12.99 26.66 -6.75
N ASN A 562 -13.19 25.38 -6.41
CA ASN A 562 -13.93 24.97 -5.20
C ASN A 562 -13.22 25.40 -3.91
N ALA A 563 -11.89 25.24 -3.83
CA ALA A 563 -11.12 25.66 -2.67
C ALA A 563 -11.14 27.19 -2.51
N THR A 564 -11.01 27.93 -3.61
CA THR A 564 -11.07 29.40 -3.62
C THR A 564 -12.43 29.89 -3.15
N ALA A 565 -13.54 29.31 -3.63
CA ALA A 565 -14.87 29.67 -3.18
C ALA A 565 -15.07 29.48 -1.66
N ILE A 566 -14.55 28.38 -1.10
CA ILE A 566 -14.56 28.12 0.35
C ILE A 566 -13.77 29.19 1.10
N LEU A 567 -12.55 29.50 0.63
CA LEU A 567 -11.67 30.48 1.27
C LEU A 567 -12.26 31.90 1.18
N GLU A 568 -12.79 32.31 0.02
CA GLU A 568 -13.45 33.61 -0.17
C GLU A 568 -14.68 33.77 0.73
N GLY A 569 -15.49 32.72 0.89
CA GLY A 569 -16.65 32.72 1.77
C GLY A 569 -16.33 32.96 3.25
N THR A 570 -15.06 32.90 3.64
CA THR A 570 -14.57 33.14 5.02
C THR A 570 -13.75 34.42 5.17
N GLU A 571 -13.72 35.28 4.15
CA GLU A 571 -12.85 36.47 4.09
C GLU A 571 -11.34 36.15 4.22
N PHE A 572 -10.94 34.90 3.97
CA PHE A 572 -9.56 34.41 4.19
C PHE A 572 -8.51 35.29 3.49
N PHE A 573 -8.73 35.64 2.22
CA PHE A 573 -7.76 36.36 1.42
C PHE A 573 -7.51 37.80 1.91
N SER A 574 -8.54 38.49 2.41
CA SER A 574 -8.39 39.86 2.91
C SER A 574 -7.56 39.87 4.20
N VAL A 575 -7.89 38.97 5.14
CA VAL A 575 -7.17 38.79 6.41
C VAL A 575 -5.73 38.36 6.14
N PHE A 576 -5.52 37.39 5.26
CA PHE A 576 -4.19 36.86 4.97
C PHE A 576 -3.29 37.88 4.25
N SER A 577 -3.86 38.68 3.34
CA SER A 577 -3.14 39.78 2.69
C SER A 577 -2.72 40.87 3.68
N ALA A 578 -3.60 41.25 4.61
CA ALA A 578 -3.26 42.19 5.68
C ALA A 578 -2.12 41.67 6.57
N LEU A 579 -2.14 40.38 6.93
CA LEU A 579 -1.07 39.75 7.69
C LEU A 579 0.26 39.73 6.93
N LYS A 580 0.26 39.39 5.63
CA LYS A 580 1.46 39.44 4.79
C LYS A 580 2.04 40.85 4.70
N ASN A 581 1.18 41.87 4.56
CA ASN A 581 1.62 43.26 4.54
C ASN A 581 2.24 43.67 5.88
N GLN A 582 1.64 43.27 7.01
CA GLN A 582 2.22 43.49 8.33
C GLN A 582 3.60 42.85 8.46
N VAL A 583 3.74 41.56 8.09
CA VAL A 583 5.03 40.86 8.12
C VAL A 583 6.05 41.52 7.18
N SER A 584 5.62 42.01 6.01
CA SER A 584 6.50 42.71 5.08
C SER A 584 7.00 44.06 5.61
N LEU A 585 6.26 44.71 6.51
CA LEU A 585 6.70 45.93 7.20
C LEU A 585 7.64 45.62 8.37
N GLU A 586 7.43 44.49 9.04
CA GLU A 586 8.27 44.03 10.17
C GLU A 586 9.64 43.51 9.70
N TRP A 587 9.72 42.89 8.52
CA TRP A 587 10.97 42.34 8.01
C TRP A 587 11.86 43.40 7.38
N SER A 588 13.13 43.42 7.82
CA SER A 588 14.16 44.16 7.11
C SER A 588 14.42 43.53 5.74
N SER A 589 14.96 44.31 4.80
CA SER A 589 15.44 43.79 3.51
C SER A 589 16.45 42.64 3.67
N SER A 590 17.18 42.57 4.78
CA SER A 590 18.08 41.47 5.14
C SER A 590 17.35 40.20 5.59
N ASP A 591 16.24 40.31 6.30
CA ASP A 591 15.46 39.16 6.77
C ASP A 591 14.75 38.46 5.62
N LEU A 592 14.19 39.25 4.70
CA LEU A 592 13.63 38.78 3.43
C LEU A 592 14.66 37.96 2.64
N ARG A 593 15.92 38.42 2.59
CA ARG A 593 17.00 37.64 1.95
C ARG A 593 17.35 36.39 2.75
N ARG A 594 17.47 36.44 4.08
CA ARG A 594 17.81 35.26 4.89
C ARG A 594 16.77 34.15 4.73
N ILE A 595 15.48 34.47 4.72
CA ILE A 595 14.39 33.51 4.50
C ILE A 595 14.46 32.86 3.12
N THR A 596 15.01 33.55 2.12
CA THR A 596 15.31 32.96 0.81
C THR A 596 16.58 32.10 0.79
N THR A 597 17.49 32.25 1.76
CA THR A 597 18.87 31.74 1.65
C THR A 597 19.28 30.69 2.66
N ILE A 598 18.60 30.49 3.80
CA ILE A 598 18.99 29.52 4.84
C ILE A 598 19.23 28.14 4.22
N SER A 599 20.48 27.85 3.86
CA SER A 599 21.08 26.53 4.02
C SER A 599 21.72 26.54 5.40
N ALA A 600 21.84 25.38 6.04
CA ALA A 600 22.51 25.28 7.33
C ALA A 600 23.87 25.99 7.27
N THR A 601 24.05 27.07 8.03
CA THR A 601 25.37 27.69 8.15
C THR A 601 26.26 26.79 9.03
N PRO A 602 27.57 26.67 8.74
CA PRO A 602 28.48 25.76 9.44
C PRO A 602 28.71 26.03 10.94
N SER A 603 28.10 27.07 11.52
CA SER A 603 28.36 27.49 12.89
C SER A 603 27.88 26.50 13.98
N ASP A 604 27.07 25.50 13.63
CA ASP A 604 26.69 24.41 14.55
C ASP A 604 27.72 23.25 14.58
N GLU A 605 28.73 23.21 13.69
CA GLU A 605 29.75 22.13 13.69
C GLU A 605 30.75 22.23 14.85
N SER A 606 30.95 23.40 15.46
CA SER A 606 31.88 23.52 16.59
C SER A 606 31.37 22.87 17.88
N LEU A 607 30.08 22.53 17.96
CA LEU A 607 29.46 21.87 19.12
C LEU A 607 29.29 20.35 18.93
N LEU A 608 29.57 19.81 17.73
CA LEU A 608 29.48 18.39 17.42
C LEU A 608 30.83 17.74 17.10
N ARG A 609 31.91 18.54 17.09
CA ARG A 609 33.30 18.05 16.99
C ARG A 609 34.01 17.96 18.36
N GLU A 610 33.36 18.38 19.44
CA GLU A 610 33.69 18.03 20.83
C GLU A 610 32.80 16.86 21.27
#